data_AF-A0AA38YIA6-F1
#
_entry.id   AF-A0AA38YIA6-F1
#
_cell.length_a   1.000
_cell.length_b   1.000
_cell.length_c   1.000
_cell.angle_alpha   90.00
_cell.angle_beta   90.00
_cell.angle_gamma   90.00
#
_symmetry.space_group_name_H-M   'P 1'
#
loop_
_entity.id
_entity.type
_entity.pdbx_description
1 polymer ?
#
loop_
_entity_poly.entity_id
_entity_poly.type
_entity_poly.pdbx_seq_one_letter_code
_entity_poly.pdbx_strand_id
1 'polypeptide(L)'
;MNQDLVRLDRFDGSNFTRWQDKVRFLLTALKIFYILDPTLAPLPEPKENDTPQVVAARKKREEDELICRGHILNALSDRLYDLYTNTNSAREIWEALENKYKAEEEEKTHCLPQTLHLCNIQKLNHMFNSHIKHDLISNV
;
A
#
# COMPACT_ATOMS: atom_id res chain seq x y z
N MET A 1 -22.70 8.10 19.76
CA MET A 1 -22.19 7.22 18.68
C MET A 1 -21.30 6.19 19.34
N ASN A 2 -21.66 4.90 19.26
CA ASN A 2 -20.78 3.84 19.73
C ASN A 2 -19.50 3.86 18.91
N GLN A 3 -18.36 4.05 19.58
CA GLN A 3 -17.01 4.03 18.99
C GLN A 3 -16.50 2.60 18.79
N ASP A 4 -17.40 1.62 18.61
CA ASP A 4 -17.04 0.28 18.14
C ASP A 4 -16.79 0.31 16.62
N LEU A 5 -15.97 1.27 16.17
CA LEU A 5 -15.29 1.19 14.90
C LEU A 5 -14.43 -0.07 14.99
N VAL A 6 -14.90 -1.14 14.36
CA VAL A 6 -14.26 -2.43 14.13
C VAL A 6 -12.75 -2.31 14.37
N ARG A 7 -12.29 -2.84 15.50
CA ARG A 7 -10.86 -2.85 15.84
C ARG A 7 -10.13 -3.48 14.66
N LEU A 8 -9.42 -2.66 13.89
CA LEU A 8 -8.66 -3.14 12.75
C LEU A 8 -7.53 -4.02 13.30
N ASP A 9 -7.35 -5.19 12.68
CA ASP A 9 -6.16 -5.99 12.92
C ASP A 9 -4.95 -5.14 12.52
N ARG A 10 -3.94 -5.09 13.40
CA ARG A 10 -2.71 -4.35 13.12
C ARG A 10 -1.95 -5.04 11.98
N PHE A 11 -1.46 -4.23 11.05
CA PHE A 11 -0.64 -4.70 9.95
C PHE A 11 0.77 -5.06 10.42
N ASP A 12 1.11 -6.33 10.24
CA ASP A 12 2.42 -6.89 10.59
C ASP A 12 3.36 -7.07 9.38
N GLY A 13 2.89 -6.75 8.17
CA GLY A 13 3.59 -6.98 6.92
C GLY A 13 2.98 -8.07 6.02
N SER A 14 1.90 -8.74 6.46
CA SER A 14 1.22 -9.79 5.70
C SER A 14 -0.20 -9.41 5.27
N ASN A 15 -0.71 -10.01 4.19
CA ASN A 15 -2.06 -9.79 3.66
C ASN A 15 -2.35 -8.30 3.38
N PHE A 16 -1.42 -7.63 2.69
CA PHE A 16 -1.45 -6.18 2.49
C PHE A 16 -2.73 -5.74 1.82
N THR A 17 -3.16 -6.40 0.74
CA THR A 17 -4.40 -6.05 0.03
C THR A 17 -5.62 -6.06 0.98
N ARG A 18 -5.74 -7.09 1.83
CA ARG A 18 -6.85 -7.18 2.79
C ARG A 18 -6.80 -6.09 3.85
N TRP A 19 -5.62 -5.85 4.43
CA TRP A 19 -5.46 -4.77 5.40
C TRP A 19 -5.79 -3.41 4.76
N GLN A 20 -5.29 -3.20 3.55
CA GLN A 20 -5.46 -1.96 2.80
C GLN A 20 -6.93 -1.66 2.53
N ASP A 21 -7.70 -2.65 2.06
CA ASP A 21 -9.14 -2.49 1.82
C ASP A 21 -9.91 -2.12 3.09
N LYS A 22 -9.57 -2.71 4.23
CA LYS A 22 -10.19 -2.38 5.51
C LYS A 22 -9.89 -0.92 5.92
N VAL A 23 -8.65 -0.46 5.76
CA VAL A 23 -8.29 0.94 6.07
C VAL A 23 -8.94 1.91 5.09
N ARG A 24 -8.96 1.61 3.79
CA ARG A 24 -9.66 2.42 2.78
C ARG A 24 -11.14 2.56 3.10
N PHE A 25 -11.80 1.47 3.49
CA PHE A 25 -13.20 1.48 3.91
C PHE A 25 -13.41 2.39 5.12
N LEU A 26 -12.57 2.28 6.16
CA LEU A 26 -12.62 3.12 7.35
C LEU A 26 -12.48 4.61 6.99
N LEU A 27 -11.43 4.98 6.24
CA LEU A 27 -11.18 6.38 5.85
C LEU A 27 -12.31 6.94 4.97
N THR A 28 -12.93 6.10 4.13
CA THR A 28 -14.07 6.48 3.30
C THR A 28 -15.32 6.70 4.16
N ALA A 29 -15.59 5.83 5.13
CA ALA A 29 -16.70 5.99 6.08
C ALA A 29 -16.57 7.28 6.91
N LEU A 30 -15.33 7.66 7.25
CA LEU A 30 -14.99 8.91 7.91
C LEU A 30 -14.96 10.13 6.97
N LYS A 31 -15.13 9.93 5.65
CA LYS A 31 -15.08 10.97 4.60
C LYS A 31 -13.74 11.72 4.53
N ILE A 32 -12.64 11.07 4.92
CA ILE A 32 -11.28 11.63 4.91
C ILE A 32 -10.35 10.92 3.93
N PHE A 33 -10.83 9.91 3.20
CA PHE A 33 -10.01 9.19 2.21
C PHE A 33 -9.39 10.11 1.14
N TYR A 34 -10.04 11.24 0.83
CA TYR A 34 -9.55 12.24 -0.10
C TYR A 34 -8.17 12.82 0.27
N ILE A 35 -7.76 12.73 1.54
CA ILE A 35 -6.43 13.16 2.01
C ILE A 35 -5.30 12.39 1.30
N LEU A 36 -5.57 11.14 0.90
CA LEU A 36 -4.60 10.28 0.22
C LEU A 36 -4.54 10.50 -1.29
N ASP A 37 -5.37 11.40 -1.84
CA ASP A 37 -5.42 11.66 -3.28
C ASP A 37 -4.12 12.36 -3.73
N PRO A 38 -3.35 11.80 -4.69
CA PRO A 38 -2.13 12.41 -5.20
C PRO A 38 -2.39 13.72 -5.96
N THR A 39 -3.62 13.97 -6.39
CA THR A 39 -4.03 15.20 -7.08
C THR A 39 -4.52 16.29 -6.13
N LEU A 40 -4.54 16.02 -4.82
CA LEU A 40 -4.99 16.98 -3.81
C LEU A 40 -4.05 18.20 -3.80
N ALA A 41 -4.60 19.36 -4.14
CA ALA A 41 -3.86 20.62 -4.14
C ALA A 41 -3.19 20.86 -2.78
N PRO A 42 -1.99 21.45 -2.70
CA PRO A 42 -1.38 21.85 -1.44
C PRO A 42 -2.29 22.78 -0.63
N LEU A 43 -2.14 22.80 0.70
CA LEU A 43 -2.79 23.82 1.51
C LEU A 43 -2.26 25.17 1.04
N PRO A 44 -3.11 26.14 0.66
CA PRO A 44 -2.63 27.50 0.38
C PRO A 44 -1.92 28.03 1.62
N GLU A 45 -1.03 29.02 1.54
CA GLU A 45 -0.48 29.64 2.75
C GLU A 45 -1.51 30.56 3.42
N PRO A 46 -1.47 30.76 4.76
CA PRO A 46 -2.35 31.73 5.43
C PRO A 46 -2.10 33.15 4.90
N LYS A 47 -3.16 33.85 4.49
CA LYS A 47 -3.08 35.25 4.07
C LYS A 47 -3.96 36.12 4.97
N GLU A 48 -3.53 37.36 5.18
CA GLU A 48 -4.22 38.32 6.04
C GLU A 48 -5.64 38.67 5.53
N ASN A 49 -5.87 38.52 4.22
CA ASN A 49 -7.15 38.76 3.56
C ASN A 49 -7.93 37.47 3.21
N ASP A 50 -7.56 36.31 3.79
CA ASP A 50 -8.32 35.07 3.62
C ASP A 50 -9.76 35.25 4.12
N THR A 51 -10.72 34.76 3.34
CA THR A 51 -12.11 34.75 3.79
C THR A 51 -12.28 33.73 4.93
N PRO A 52 -13.27 33.90 5.82
CA PRO A 52 -13.56 32.92 6.86
C PRO A 52 -13.75 31.49 6.33
N GLN A 53 -14.26 31.34 5.11
CA GLN A 53 -14.43 30.06 4.43
C GLN A 53 -13.10 29.40 4.09
N VAL A 54 -12.11 30.17 3.62
CA VAL A 54 -10.76 29.65 3.31
C VAL A 54 -10.06 29.20 4.59
N VAL A 55 -10.16 29.99 5.67
CA VAL A 55 -9.60 29.64 6.99
C VAL A 55 -10.24 28.36 7.54
N ALA A 56 -11.57 28.24 7.46
CA ALA A 56 -12.28 27.05 7.92
C ALA A 56 -11.93 25.80 7.11
N ALA A 57 -11.83 25.92 5.78
CA ALA A 57 -11.46 24.81 4.90
C ALA A 57 -10.03 24.31 5.18
N ARG A 58 -9.08 25.23 5.39
CA ARG A 58 -7.70 24.94 5.79
C ARG A 58 -7.66 24.18 7.11
N LYS A 59 -8.29 24.71 8.15
CA LYS A 59 -8.34 24.08 9.48
C LYS A 59 -8.96 22.69 9.41
N LYS A 60 -10.08 22.54 8.70
CA LYS A 60 -10.72 21.24 8.49
C LYS A 60 -9.76 20.24 7.85
N ARG A 61 -9.01 20.66 6.82
CA ARG A 61 -8.07 19.77 6.15
C ARG A 61 -6.89 19.40 7.05
N GLU A 62 -6.39 20.32 7.88
CA GLU A 62 -5.37 20.00 8.88
C GLU A 62 -5.87 18.97 9.91
N GLU A 63 -7.12 19.07 10.33
CA GLU A 63 -7.78 18.09 11.20
C GLU A 63 -7.95 16.73 10.49
N ASP A 64 -8.46 16.74 9.25
CA ASP A 64 -8.64 15.52 8.45
C ASP A 64 -7.30 14.81 8.17
N GLU A 65 -6.21 15.56 7.92
CA GLU A 65 -4.85 15.04 7.76
C GLU A 65 -4.39 14.31 9.03
N LEU A 66 -4.57 14.94 10.20
CA LEU A 66 -4.19 14.36 11.48
C LEU A 66 -4.99 13.10 11.80
N ILE A 67 -6.30 13.10 11.54
CA ILE A 67 -7.18 11.95 11.75
C ILE A 67 -6.80 10.81 10.78
N CYS A 68 -6.58 11.12 9.50
CA CYS A 68 -6.18 10.15 8.49
C CYS A 68 -4.86 9.48 8.87
N ARG A 69 -3.83 10.28 9.20
CA ARG A 69 -2.53 9.78 9.67
C ARG A 69 -2.69 8.92 10.91
N GLY A 70 -3.47 9.36 11.90
CA GLY A 70 -3.71 8.63 13.14
C GLY A 70 -4.34 7.26 12.91
N HIS A 71 -5.31 7.15 12.00
CA HIS A 71 -5.94 5.87 11.66
C HIS A 71 -4.98 4.92 10.92
N ILE A 72 -4.17 5.43 9.99
CA ILE A 72 -3.17 4.63 9.30
C ILE A 72 -2.18 4.09 10.33
N LEU A 73 -1.57 4.96 11.15
CA LEU A 73 -0.59 4.58 12.16
C LEU A 73 -1.17 3.58 13.17
N ASN A 74 -2.37 3.81 13.70
CA ASN A 74 -3.01 2.89 14.65
C ASN A 74 -3.32 1.51 14.05
N ALA A 75 -3.45 1.41 12.74
CA ALA A 75 -3.64 0.15 12.04
C ALA A 75 -2.33 -0.56 11.71
N LEU A 76 -1.17 -0.04 12.14
CA LEU A 76 0.15 -0.66 11.99
C LEU A 76 0.55 -1.44 13.24
N SER A 77 1.42 -2.44 13.06
CA SER A 77 2.19 -3.03 14.16
C SER A 77 3.16 -2.01 14.76
N ASP A 78 3.55 -2.22 16.02
CA ASP A 78 4.39 -1.27 16.77
C ASP A 78 5.70 -0.94 16.04
N ARG A 79 6.35 -1.95 15.44
CA ARG A 79 7.56 -1.74 14.63
C ARG A 79 7.35 -0.80 13.46
N LEU A 80 6.20 -0.91 12.77
CA LEU A 80 5.88 -0.05 11.62
C LEU A 80 5.39 1.32 12.08
N TYR A 81 4.66 1.39 13.20
CA TYR A 81 4.31 2.65 13.84
C TYR A 81 5.56 3.49 14.12
N ASP A 82 6.54 2.91 14.81
CA ASP A 82 7.79 3.61 15.17
C ASP A 82 8.57 4.08 13.94
N LEU A 83 8.52 3.30 12.85
CA LEU A 83 9.17 3.66 11.59
C LEU A 83 8.55 4.90 10.93
N TYR A 84 7.22 5.05 11.01
CA TYR A 84 6.48 6.09 10.31
C TYR A 84 5.97 7.23 11.22
N THR A 85 6.15 7.15 12.55
CA THR A 85 5.60 8.12 13.50
C THR A 85 6.09 9.56 13.27
N ASN A 86 7.26 9.73 12.65
CA ASN A 86 7.84 11.04 12.35
C ASN A 86 7.48 11.57 10.95
N THR A 87 6.75 10.78 10.15
CA THR A 87 6.26 11.20 8.84
C THR A 87 4.96 11.97 9.03
N ASN A 88 4.96 13.27 8.68
CA ASN A 88 3.81 14.14 8.92
C ASN A 88 2.65 13.92 7.94
N SER A 89 2.96 13.46 6.72
CA SER A 89 1.96 13.26 5.67
C SER A 89 1.37 11.85 5.72
N ALA A 90 0.05 11.76 5.83
CA ALA A 90 -0.68 10.51 5.72
C ALA A 90 -0.46 9.83 4.36
N ARG A 91 -0.38 10.64 3.28
CA ARG A 91 -0.14 10.17 1.91
C ARG A 91 1.25 9.55 1.78
N GLU A 92 2.30 10.17 2.31
CA GLU A 92 3.66 9.61 2.24
C GLU A 92 3.76 8.26 2.94
N ILE A 93 3.13 8.10 4.11
CA ILE A 93 3.06 6.79 4.80
C ILE A 93 2.32 5.78 3.93
N TRP A 94 1.17 6.16 3.38
CA TRP A 94 0.34 5.29 2.55
C TRP A 94 1.10 4.79 1.30
N GLU A 95 1.74 5.69 0.57
CA GLU A 95 2.53 5.38 -0.64
C GLU A 95 3.74 4.50 -0.31
N ALA A 96 4.44 4.77 0.80
CA ALA A 96 5.57 3.94 1.22
C ALA A 96 5.14 2.50 1.54
N LEU A 97 3.99 2.33 2.18
CA LEU A 97 3.41 1.02 2.47
C LEU A 97 2.98 0.30 1.17
N GLU A 98 2.31 1.01 0.25
CA GLU A 98 1.92 0.46 -1.05
C GLU A 98 3.14 -0.03 -1.84
N ASN A 99 4.16 0.80 -1.99
CA ASN A 99 5.35 0.49 -2.77
C ASN A 99 6.09 -0.73 -2.21
N LYS A 100 6.18 -0.85 -0.89
CA LYS A 100 6.91 -1.94 -0.25
C LYS A 100 6.11 -3.25 -0.28
N TYR A 101 4.87 -3.23 0.19
CA TYR A 101 4.17 -4.46 0.52
C TYR A 101 3.33 -5.02 -0.62
N LYS A 102 2.91 -4.19 -1.58
CA LYS A 102 2.21 -4.66 -2.76
C LYS A 102 3.14 -5.50 -3.65
N ALA A 103 4.37 -5.05 -3.86
CA ALA A 103 5.40 -5.81 -4.59
C ALA A 103 5.72 -7.14 -3.90
N GLU A 104 5.95 -7.12 -2.58
CA GLU A 104 6.23 -8.35 -1.82
C GLU A 104 5.08 -9.37 -1.85
N GLU A 105 3.82 -8.92 -1.84
CA GLU A 105 2.65 -9.80 -1.90
C GLU A 105 2.48 -10.43 -3.30
N GLU A 106 2.74 -9.66 -4.37
CA GLU A 106 2.76 -10.15 -5.75
C GLU A 106 3.88 -11.18 -5.99
N GLU A 107 5.07 -10.98 -5.42
CA GLU A 107 6.15 -11.96 -5.47
C GLU A 107 5.81 -13.25 -4.71
N LYS A 108 5.24 -13.14 -3.51
CA LYS A 108 4.86 -14.31 -2.68
C LYS A 108 3.75 -15.14 -3.32
N THR A 109 2.80 -14.52 -4.01
CA THR A 109 1.75 -15.22 -4.75
C THR A 109 2.30 -15.93 -6.00
N HIS A 110 3.33 -15.39 -6.64
CA HIS A 110 4.01 -16.03 -7.76
C HIS A 110 4.91 -17.22 -7.36
N CYS A 111 5.36 -17.30 -6.10
CA CYS A 111 6.20 -18.37 -5.57
C CYS A 111 5.43 -19.50 -4.85
N LEU A 112 4.12 -19.67 -5.11
CA LEU A 112 3.40 -20.85 -4.62
C LEU A 112 4.02 -22.14 -5.20
N PRO A 113 4.09 -23.27 -4.44
CA PRO A 113 4.82 -24.48 -4.84
C PRO A 113 4.45 -25.05 -6.22
N GLN A 114 3.25 -24.74 -6.71
CA GLN A 114 2.73 -25.14 -8.01
C GLN A 114 3.48 -24.47 -9.18
N THR A 115 3.97 -23.24 -9.02
CA THR A 115 4.73 -22.52 -10.05
C THR A 115 6.20 -22.95 -10.11
N LEU A 116 6.78 -23.37 -8.98
CA LEU A 116 8.15 -23.91 -8.94
C LEU A 116 8.27 -25.20 -9.77
N HIS A 117 7.23 -26.05 -9.72
CA HIS A 117 7.16 -27.27 -10.52
C HIS A 117 7.03 -26.95 -12.02
N LEU A 118 6.23 -25.96 -12.39
CA LEU A 118 6.10 -25.49 -13.77
C LEU A 118 7.41 -24.87 -14.29
N CYS A 119 8.10 -24.07 -13.49
CA CYS A 119 9.38 -23.45 -13.86
C CYS A 119 10.49 -24.51 -14.04
N ASN A 120 10.52 -25.53 -13.19
CA ASN A 120 11.46 -26.65 -13.33
C ASN A 120 11.15 -27.52 -14.56
N ILE A 121 9.86 -27.79 -14.84
CA ILE A 121 9.44 -28.52 -16.05
C ILE A 121 9.79 -27.72 -17.32
N GLN A 122 9.58 -26.40 -17.34
CA GLN A 122 9.95 -25.56 -18.49
C GLN A 122 11.47 -25.54 -18.72
N LYS A 123 12.27 -25.46 -17.65
CA LYS A 123 13.75 -25.54 -17.75
C LYS A 123 14.22 -26.90 -18.24
N LEU A 124 13.63 -27.99 -17.77
CA LEU A 124 13.92 -29.36 -18.24
C LEU A 124 13.53 -29.53 -19.72
N ASN A 125 12.35 -29.07 -20.13
CA ASN A 125 11.91 -29.12 -21.53
C ASN A 125 12.83 -28.30 -22.45
N HIS A 126 13.29 -27.13 -22.01
CA HIS A 126 14.24 -26.34 -22.79
C HIS A 126 15.61 -27.03 -22.89
N MET A 127 16.09 -27.64 -21.80
CA MET A 127 17.35 -28.39 -21.78
C MET A 127 17.30 -29.64 -22.68
N PHE A 128 16.19 -30.38 -22.63
CA PHE A 128 15.97 -31.58 -23.46
C PHE A 128 15.84 -31.23 -24.95
N ASN A 129 15.07 -30.18 -25.27
CA ASN A 129 14.91 -29.71 -26.66
C ASN A 129 16.21 -29.15 -27.25
N SER A 130 17.07 -28.53 -26.42
CA SER A 130 18.39 -28.07 -26.85
C SER A 130 19.35 -29.23 -27.14
N HIS A 131 19.28 -30.30 -26.35
CA HIS A 131 20.13 -31.48 -26.53
C HIS A 131 19.75 -32.26 -27.80
N ILE A 132 18.45 -32.48 -28.01
CA ILE A 132 17.93 -33.14 -29.23
C ILE A 132 18.28 -32.35 -30.50
N LYS A 133 18.25 -31.00 -30.45
CA LYS A 133 18.70 -30.17 -31.58
C LYS A 133 20.19 -30.33 -31.89
N HIS A 134 21.03 -30.48 -30.87
CA HIS A 134 22.47 -30.65 -31.05
C HIS A 134 22.79 -32.02 -31.69
N ASP A 135 22.10 -33.07 -31.29
CA ASP A 135 22.30 -34.44 -31.82
C ASP A 135 21.79 -34.61 -33.26
N LEU A 136 20.78 -33.83 -33.67
CA LEU A 136 20.28 -33.80 -35.05
C LEU A 136 21.17 -32.98 -36.00
N ILE A 137 21.94 -32.01 -35.49
CA ILE A 137 22.84 -31.18 -36.30
C ILE A 137 24.23 -31.82 -36.46
N SER A 138 24.63 -32.73 -35.55
CA SER A 138 25.92 -33.44 -35.63
C SER A 138 25.92 -34.70 -36.52
N ASN A 139 24.79 -35.04 -37.16
CA ASN A 139 24.63 -36.22 -38.03
C ASN A 139 24.41 -35.86 -39.53
N VAL A 140 24.88 -34.69 -39.97
CA VAL A 140 24.99 -34.31 -41.39
C VAL A 140 26.44 -34.15 -41.77
#